data_AF-A0A1S2ISA4-F1
#
_entry.id   AF-A0A1S2ISA4-F1
#
_cell.length_a   1.000
_cell.length_b   1.000
_cell.length_c   1.000
_cell.angle_alpha   90.00
_cell.angle_beta   90.00
_cell.angle_gamma   90.00
#
_symmetry.space_group_name_H-M   'P 1'
#
loop_
_entity.id
_entity.type
_entity.pdbx_description
1 polymer ?
#
loop_
_entity_poly.entity_id
_entity_poly.type
_entity_poly.pdbx_seq_one_letter_code
_entity_poly.pdbx_strand_id
1 'polypeptide(L)'
;MALVAAVALGAVGVAAPAHAAAFTARVAAIAHNAGDVTIAGTGDPGDLVSVTPSDGAPVDARVATDGSWQTTAHVDGFGAHTFHVADSIGSPTADLRATTHRVSFTTIGVLRDNWRRALRVTGAGLEPNARIELAVDGNRVGTTTTDRDGAFAHRVTGVPFGEHTVTTTEHFDGAEQLRVNSSAKLEPFPLVDAVSVDPIGRTVHVEGRGPAGTEMRFVDESDAPWALASGEDWITNADGTWSADLAWPAAGTRFMGIVAQVFDAGRLVGSTTTGATIPFPVTAAVASYTPKRLVLTGTAEPGARLSFTDADGTPVTDADGNRVEPAVPGSSSWRVTLDPRRMAGGSVTVSATGDDGPLGSATVTYR
;
A
#
# COMPACT_ATOMS: atom_id res chain seq x y z
N MET A 1 -78.60 -19.89 -55.70
CA MET A 1 -78.51 -20.67 -54.44
C MET A 1 -77.07 -20.60 -53.96
N ALA A 2 -76.72 -19.59 -53.17
CA ALA A 2 -76.79 -19.53 -51.70
C ALA A 2 -75.46 -20.01 -51.07
N LEU A 3 -74.53 -19.06 -50.96
CA LEU A 3 -73.25 -19.14 -50.25
C LEU A 3 -73.54 -19.04 -48.75
N VAL A 4 -73.16 -20.04 -47.95
CA VAL A 4 -73.34 -20.01 -46.49
C VAL A 4 -72.14 -19.29 -45.87
N ALA A 5 -72.37 -18.11 -45.31
CA ALA A 5 -71.39 -17.39 -44.50
C ALA A 5 -71.42 -17.93 -43.06
N ALA A 6 -70.30 -18.52 -42.61
CA ALA A 6 -70.11 -18.89 -41.22
C ALA A 6 -69.70 -17.64 -40.42
N VAL A 7 -70.58 -17.20 -39.51
CA VAL A 7 -70.28 -16.14 -38.54
C VAL A 7 -69.53 -16.76 -37.37
N ALA A 8 -68.25 -16.40 -37.20
CA ALA A 8 -67.49 -16.72 -36.00
C ALA A 8 -67.85 -15.70 -34.90
N LEU A 9 -68.57 -16.16 -33.87
CA LEU A 9 -68.78 -15.40 -32.64
C LEU A 9 -67.48 -15.41 -31.84
N GLY A 10 -66.72 -14.30 -31.89
CA GLY A 10 -65.62 -14.05 -30.97
C GLY A 10 -66.18 -13.84 -29.56
N ALA A 11 -65.95 -14.81 -28.67
CA ALA A 11 -66.17 -14.60 -27.24
C ALA A 11 -65.10 -13.64 -26.73
N VAL A 12 -65.49 -12.39 -26.48
CA VAL A 12 -64.68 -11.47 -25.68
C VAL A 12 -64.71 -12.00 -24.26
N GLY A 13 -63.64 -12.70 -23.86
CA GLY A 13 -63.41 -13.00 -22.45
C GLY A 13 -63.18 -11.68 -21.72
N VAL A 14 -64.20 -11.21 -21.01
CA VAL A 14 -64.00 -10.18 -19.99
C VAL A 14 -63.14 -10.82 -18.92
N ALA A 15 -61.85 -10.49 -18.90
CA ALA A 15 -61.00 -10.82 -17.77
C ALA A 15 -61.70 -10.25 -16.52
N ALA A 16 -61.94 -11.10 -15.53
CA ALA A 16 -62.34 -10.62 -14.22
C ALA A 16 -61.33 -9.53 -13.79
N PRO A 17 -61.78 -8.40 -13.21
CA PRO A 17 -60.83 -7.42 -12.72
C PRO A 17 -59.87 -8.15 -11.79
N ALA A 18 -58.56 -7.98 -12.03
CA ALA A 18 -57.56 -8.36 -11.06
C ALA A 18 -58.05 -7.79 -9.72
N HIS A 19 -58.13 -8.64 -8.70
CA HIS A 19 -58.63 -8.25 -7.39
C HIS A 19 -58.00 -6.91 -6.99
N ALA A 20 -58.83 -5.92 -6.69
CA ALA A 20 -58.39 -4.62 -6.21
C ALA A 20 -57.37 -4.83 -5.09
N ALA A 21 -56.15 -4.35 -5.28
CA ALA A 21 -55.16 -4.46 -4.23
C ALA A 21 -55.66 -3.60 -3.08
N ALA A 22 -55.83 -4.18 -1.88
CA ALA A 22 -56.26 -3.42 -0.73
C ALA A 22 -55.36 -2.17 -0.59
N PHE A 23 -55.98 -1.00 -0.41
CA PHE A 23 -55.24 0.23 -0.23
C PHE A 23 -54.35 0.11 1.01
N THR A 24 -53.06 0.38 0.85
CA THR A 24 -52.09 0.39 1.96
C THR A 24 -51.24 1.64 1.90
N ALA A 25 -50.72 2.05 3.06
CA ALA A 25 -49.75 3.12 3.20
C ALA A 25 -48.78 2.77 4.34
N ARG A 26 -47.50 3.11 4.18
CA ARG A 26 -46.47 2.99 5.22
C ARG A 26 -45.39 4.05 5.02
N VAL A 27 -44.70 4.42 6.10
CA VAL A 27 -43.43 5.14 6.00
C VAL A 27 -42.38 4.18 5.45
N ALA A 28 -41.79 4.51 4.32
CA ALA A 28 -40.79 3.70 3.64
C ALA A 28 -39.36 4.16 3.95
N ALA A 29 -39.15 5.48 4.04
CA ALA A 29 -37.86 6.05 4.41
C ALA A 29 -38.02 7.44 5.03
N ILE A 30 -37.07 7.86 5.85
CA ILE A 30 -37.01 9.20 6.45
C ILE A 30 -35.62 9.77 6.19
N ALA A 31 -35.49 10.90 5.48
CA ALA A 31 -34.23 11.64 5.37
C ALA A 31 -34.23 12.74 6.44
N HIS A 32 -33.68 12.45 7.61
CA HIS A 32 -34.04 13.19 8.82
C HIS A 32 -33.64 14.67 8.78
N ASN A 33 -32.40 14.98 8.38
CA ASN A 33 -31.94 16.37 8.28
C ASN A 33 -32.62 17.16 7.16
N ALA A 34 -33.12 16.48 6.13
CA ALA A 34 -33.85 17.11 5.03
C ALA A 34 -35.33 17.34 5.38
N GLY A 35 -35.86 16.69 6.42
CA GLY A 35 -37.29 16.73 6.72
C GLY A 35 -38.15 15.97 5.70
N ASP A 36 -37.55 15.08 4.89
CA ASP A 36 -38.27 14.39 3.82
C ASP A 36 -38.67 12.98 4.28
N VAL A 37 -39.98 12.69 4.23
CA VAL A 37 -40.54 11.37 4.57
C VAL A 37 -41.09 10.73 3.31
N THR A 38 -40.49 9.62 2.91
CA THR A 38 -40.97 8.80 1.80
C THR A 38 -42.07 7.88 2.31
N ILE A 39 -43.23 7.96 1.69
CA ILE A 39 -44.41 7.14 2.01
C ILE A 39 -44.71 6.30 0.79
N ALA A 40 -44.99 5.02 1.01
CA ALA A 40 -45.25 4.06 -0.05
C ALA A 40 -46.39 3.11 0.32
N GLY A 41 -46.97 2.48 -0.69
CA GLY A 41 -48.10 1.58 -0.47
C GLY A 41 -48.57 0.88 -1.73
N THR A 42 -49.78 0.35 -1.65
CA THR A 42 -50.51 -0.28 -2.75
C THR A 42 -51.90 0.30 -2.90
N GLY A 43 -52.50 0.19 -4.09
CA GLY A 43 -53.88 0.59 -4.36
C GLY A 43 -54.32 0.14 -5.75
N ASP A 44 -55.47 0.64 -6.23
CA ASP A 44 -55.94 0.34 -7.57
C ASP A 44 -55.21 1.17 -8.63
N PRO A 45 -54.72 0.56 -9.72
CA PRO A 45 -54.01 1.27 -10.77
C PRO A 45 -54.73 2.51 -11.29
N GLY A 46 -54.04 3.65 -11.28
CA GLY A 46 -54.55 4.93 -11.77
C GLY A 46 -55.13 5.85 -10.69
N ASP A 47 -55.42 5.33 -9.49
CA ASP A 47 -55.92 6.13 -8.38
C ASP A 47 -54.95 7.24 -7.98
N LEU A 48 -55.51 8.36 -7.53
CA LEU A 48 -54.75 9.45 -6.93
C LEU A 48 -54.70 9.23 -5.42
N VAL A 49 -53.50 9.22 -4.85
CA VAL A 49 -53.24 9.16 -3.41
C VAL A 49 -52.80 10.54 -2.95
N SER A 50 -53.48 11.11 -1.96
CA SER A 50 -53.12 12.36 -1.32
C SER A 50 -52.55 12.10 0.08
N VAL A 51 -51.40 12.71 0.35
CA VAL A 51 -50.68 12.62 1.63
C VAL A 51 -50.62 14.03 2.22
N THR A 52 -51.23 14.21 3.38
CA THR A 52 -51.24 15.49 4.11
C THR A 52 -50.45 15.37 5.42
N PRO A 53 -49.25 15.96 5.51
CA PRO A 53 -48.51 16.06 6.76
C PRO A 53 -49.19 17.02 7.77
N SER A 54 -48.91 16.86 9.06
CA SER A 54 -49.40 17.73 10.14
C SER A 54 -48.96 19.19 10.01
N ASP A 55 -47.83 19.41 9.37
CA ASP A 55 -46.99 20.60 9.47
C ASP A 55 -46.27 20.89 8.14
N GLY A 56 -46.84 20.40 7.02
CA GLY A 56 -46.27 20.54 5.69
C GLY A 56 -47.34 20.66 4.61
N ALA A 57 -46.90 20.93 3.38
CA ALA A 57 -47.80 20.98 2.23
C ALA A 57 -48.29 19.57 1.85
N PRO A 58 -49.57 19.40 1.46
CA PRO A 58 -50.04 18.14 0.89
C PRO A 58 -49.30 17.79 -0.40
N VAL A 59 -49.05 16.50 -0.60
CA VAL A 59 -48.45 15.96 -1.82
C VAL A 59 -49.30 14.82 -2.37
N ASP A 60 -49.36 14.72 -3.69
CA ASP A 60 -50.14 13.69 -4.37
C ASP A 60 -49.22 12.73 -5.15
N ALA A 61 -49.64 11.48 -5.29
CA ALA A 61 -49.03 10.49 -6.17
C ALA A 61 -50.09 9.64 -6.85
N ARG A 62 -49.73 9.01 -7.97
CA ARG A 62 -50.60 8.06 -8.66
C ARG A 62 -50.16 6.62 -8.39
N VAL A 63 -51.14 5.74 -8.27
CA VAL A 63 -50.91 4.31 -8.25
C VAL A 63 -50.50 3.83 -9.64
N ALA A 64 -49.34 3.19 -9.73
CA ALA A 64 -48.80 2.63 -10.94
C ALA A 64 -49.61 1.41 -11.41
N THR A 65 -49.35 0.95 -12.63
CA THR A 65 -50.07 -0.18 -13.25
C THR A 65 -49.84 -1.52 -12.54
N ASP A 66 -48.76 -1.64 -11.77
CA ASP A 66 -48.47 -2.80 -10.93
C ASP A 66 -49.12 -2.73 -9.54
N GLY A 67 -49.91 -1.67 -9.28
CA GLY A 67 -50.59 -1.44 -8.01
C GLY A 67 -49.72 -0.78 -6.94
N SER A 68 -48.46 -0.43 -7.22
CA SER A 68 -47.59 0.26 -6.27
C SER A 68 -47.71 1.78 -6.36
N TRP A 69 -47.45 2.47 -5.25
CA TRP A 69 -47.31 3.93 -5.24
C TRP A 69 -46.26 4.38 -4.24
N GLN A 70 -45.66 5.55 -4.50
CA GLN A 70 -44.72 6.21 -3.59
C GLN A 70 -44.76 7.72 -3.79
N THR A 71 -44.61 8.47 -2.70
CA THR A 71 -44.41 9.92 -2.71
C THR A 71 -43.48 10.35 -1.58
N THR A 72 -42.95 11.57 -1.66
CA THR A 72 -42.15 12.18 -0.60
C THR A 72 -42.85 13.43 -0.11
N ALA A 73 -43.13 13.47 1.18
CA ALA A 73 -43.70 14.62 1.85
C ALA A 73 -42.65 15.30 2.74
N HIS A 74 -42.62 16.62 2.71
CA HIS A 74 -41.71 17.42 3.55
C HIS A 74 -42.41 17.82 4.87
N VAL A 75 -41.67 17.80 5.97
CA VAL A 75 -42.09 18.24 7.31
C VAL A 75 -41.08 19.24 7.87
N ASP A 76 -41.58 20.20 8.64
CA ASP A 76 -40.77 21.29 9.18
C ASP A 76 -40.18 20.92 10.54
N GLY A 77 -38.86 20.98 10.64
CA GLY A 77 -38.15 20.77 11.91
C GLY A 77 -38.06 19.31 12.38
N PHE A 78 -37.54 19.14 13.59
CA PHE A 78 -37.33 17.84 14.21
C PHE A 78 -38.43 17.52 15.22
N GLY A 79 -38.84 16.26 15.29
CA GLY A 79 -39.87 15.81 16.21
C GLY A 79 -40.81 14.80 15.57
N ALA A 80 -41.92 14.54 16.27
CA ALA A 80 -42.95 13.62 15.83
C ALA A 80 -43.93 14.32 14.88
N HIS A 81 -44.23 13.65 13.77
CA HIS A 81 -45.08 14.13 12.68
C HIS A 81 -46.14 13.09 12.35
N THR A 82 -47.31 13.55 11.89
CA THR A 82 -48.40 12.68 11.46
C THR A 82 -48.74 12.92 10.00
N PHE A 83 -49.10 11.87 9.28
CA PHE A 83 -49.49 11.94 7.87
C PHE A 83 -50.85 11.31 7.69
N HIS A 84 -51.80 12.09 7.17
CA HIS A 84 -53.11 11.61 6.74
C HIS A 84 -53.01 11.18 5.27
N VAL A 85 -53.30 9.92 4.99
CA VAL A 85 -53.21 9.34 3.65
C VAL A 85 -54.60 8.89 3.20
N ALA A 86 -55.04 9.37 2.03
CA ALA A 86 -56.32 9.03 1.42
C ALA A 86 -56.16 8.78 -0.08
N ASP A 87 -57.00 7.92 -0.66
CA ASP A 87 -57.12 7.76 -2.12
C ASP A 87 -58.34 8.50 -2.68
N SER A 88 -58.40 8.62 -4.01
CA SER A 88 -59.48 9.32 -4.71
C SER A 88 -60.82 8.57 -4.73
N ILE A 89 -60.80 7.27 -4.40
CA ILE A 89 -61.99 6.41 -4.47
C ILE A 89 -62.68 6.22 -3.11
N GLY A 90 -62.11 6.79 -2.04
CA GLY A 90 -62.73 6.83 -0.72
C GLY A 90 -62.51 5.56 0.11
N SER A 91 -61.40 4.85 -0.13
CA SER A 91 -60.96 3.78 0.76
C SER A 91 -60.74 4.30 2.19
N PRO A 92 -60.75 3.42 3.21
CA PRO A 92 -60.39 3.82 4.56
C PRO A 92 -59.04 4.54 4.61
N THR A 93 -59.01 5.72 5.21
CA THR A 93 -57.80 6.53 5.33
C THR A 93 -56.79 5.88 6.27
N ALA A 94 -55.50 6.14 6.05
CA ALA A 94 -54.42 5.69 6.91
C ALA A 94 -53.73 6.87 7.59
N ASP A 95 -53.53 6.77 8.90
CA ASP A 95 -52.74 7.72 9.67
C ASP A 95 -51.36 7.12 9.96
N LEU A 96 -50.32 7.75 9.42
CA LEU A 96 -48.94 7.35 9.64
C LEU A 96 -48.24 8.29 10.61
N ARG A 97 -47.18 7.79 11.25
CA ARG A 97 -46.31 8.58 12.13
C ARG A 97 -44.86 8.41 11.70
N ALA A 98 -44.12 9.50 11.72
CA ALA A 98 -42.67 9.51 11.54
C ALA A 98 -42.04 10.47 12.56
N THR A 99 -40.80 10.20 12.97
CA THR A 99 -40.04 11.10 13.84
C THR A 99 -38.75 11.50 13.14
N THR A 100 -38.60 12.79 12.83
CA THR A 100 -37.33 13.33 12.31
C THR A 100 -36.43 13.73 13.48
N HIS A 101 -35.12 13.56 13.31
CA HIS A 101 -34.13 13.92 14.34
C HIS A 101 -32.86 14.46 13.69
N ARG A 102 -32.03 15.16 14.48
CA ARG A 102 -30.78 15.69 13.94
C ARG A 102 -29.78 14.55 13.72
N VAL A 103 -29.36 14.33 12.48
CA VAL A 103 -28.26 13.41 12.16
C VAL A 103 -26.94 14.09 12.49
N SER A 104 -26.09 13.43 13.27
CA SER A 104 -24.75 13.91 13.59
C SER A 104 -23.81 12.76 13.88
N PHE A 105 -22.51 13.05 13.90
CA PHE A 105 -21.47 12.11 14.29
C PHE A 105 -20.42 12.84 15.13
N THR A 106 -19.66 12.10 15.93
CA THR A 106 -18.56 12.67 16.73
C THR A 106 -17.26 12.67 15.93
N THR A 107 -16.91 11.53 15.32
CA THR A 107 -15.69 11.42 14.52
C THR A 107 -15.84 10.36 13.45
N ILE A 108 -15.20 10.60 12.31
CA ILE A 108 -14.85 9.60 11.32
C ILE A 108 -13.36 9.79 11.04
N GLY A 109 -12.59 8.71 11.20
CA GLY A 109 -11.14 8.70 11.08
C GLY A 109 -10.67 7.60 10.16
N VAL A 110 -9.59 7.88 9.44
CA VAL A 110 -8.89 6.90 8.60
C VAL A 110 -7.47 6.75 9.09
N LEU A 111 -7.17 5.60 9.69
CA LEU A 111 -5.82 5.22 10.08
C LEU A 111 -5.17 4.45 8.94
N ARG A 112 -3.89 4.74 8.68
CA ARG A 112 -3.12 4.17 7.58
C ARG A 112 -2.11 3.16 8.09
N ASP A 113 -1.97 2.07 7.35
CA ASP A 113 -0.95 1.05 7.52
C ASP A 113 -0.22 0.91 6.18
N ASN A 114 0.78 1.78 5.99
CA ASN A 114 1.55 1.89 4.75
C ASN A 114 2.20 0.55 4.37
N TRP A 115 2.74 -0.17 5.34
CA TRP A 115 3.49 -1.39 5.07
C TRP A 115 2.60 -2.56 4.65
N ARG A 116 1.36 -2.61 5.14
CA ARG A 116 0.38 -3.64 4.74
C ARG A 116 -0.61 -3.17 3.70
N ARG A 117 -0.41 -1.97 3.13
CA ARG A 117 -1.30 -1.40 2.11
C ARG A 117 -2.75 -1.41 2.57
N ALA A 118 -2.98 -0.96 3.80
CA ALA A 118 -4.26 -1.08 4.45
C ALA A 118 -4.73 0.24 5.09
N LEU A 119 -6.04 0.41 5.12
CA LEU A 119 -6.73 1.49 5.81
C LEU A 119 -7.62 0.90 6.90
N ARG A 120 -7.67 1.53 8.06
CA ARG A 120 -8.66 1.25 9.09
C ARG A 120 -9.54 2.47 9.25
N VAL A 121 -10.79 2.35 8.81
CA VAL A 121 -11.82 3.37 8.94
C VAL A 121 -12.55 3.15 10.25
N THR A 122 -12.66 4.19 11.07
CA THR A 122 -13.36 4.17 12.35
C THR A 122 -14.35 5.31 12.42
N GLY A 123 -15.50 5.10 13.05
CA GLY A 123 -16.43 6.18 13.38
C GLY A 123 -17.00 6.02 14.78
N ALA A 124 -17.47 7.13 15.35
CA ALA A 124 -18.17 7.16 16.63
C ALA A 124 -19.24 8.26 16.68
N GLY A 125 -20.28 8.02 17.49
CA GLY A 125 -21.42 8.92 17.67
C GLY A 125 -22.38 8.95 16.48
N LEU A 126 -22.34 7.92 15.63
CA LEU A 126 -23.29 7.69 14.54
C LEU A 126 -24.59 7.06 15.09
N GLU A 127 -25.60 6.88 14.25
CA GLU A 127 -26.86 6.24 14.69
C GLU A 127 -26.60 4.77 15.06
N PRO A 128 -27.08 4.28 16.22
CA PRO A 128 -26.91 2.88 16.61
C PRO A 128 -27.51 1.89 15.62
N ASN A 129 -26.78 0.80 15.33
CA ASN A 129 -27.16 -0.23 14.37
C ASN A 129 -27.41 0.26 12.92
N ALA A 130 -27.01 1.49 12.58
CA ALA A 130 -27.04 2.00 11.23
C ALA A 130 -26.10 1.20 10.31
N ARG A 131 -26.49 1.07 9.05
CA ARG A 131 -25.66 0.45 8.01
C ARG A 131 -24.65 1.48 7.52
N ILE A 132 -23.38 1.10 7.52
CA ILE A 132 -22.28 1.87 6.97
C ILE A 132 -21.81 1.24 5.67
N GLU A 133 -21.69 2.04 4.62
CA GLU A 133 -21.09 1.70 3.35
C GLU A 133 -19.78 2.47 3.15
N LEU A 134 -18.75 1.76 2.72
CA LEU A 134 -17.42 2.32 2.51
C LEU A 134 -17.01 2.17 1.06
N ALA A 135 -16.47 3.24 0.50
CA ALA A 135 -15.85 3.26 -0.81
C ALA A 135 -14.46 3.90 -0.76
N VAL A 136 -13.57 3.44 -1.63
CA VAL A 136 -12.25 4.03 -1.88
C VAL A 136 -12.19 4.41 -3.35
N ASP A 137 -11.97 5.70 -3.63
CA ASP A 137 -11.95 6.29 -4.98
C ASP A 137 -13.21 5.97 -5.79
N GLY A 138 -14.36 6.00 -5.13
CA GLY A 138 -15.67 5.68 -5.73
C GLY A 138 -15.97 4.18 -5.85
N ASN A 139 -15.01 3.29 -5.60
CA ASN A 139 -15.22 1.85 -5.63
C ASN A 139 -15.65 1.35 -4.25
N ARG A 140 -16.79 0.68 -4.15
CA ARG A 140 -17.26 0.10 -2.90
C ARG A 140 -16.29 -0.98 -2.41
N VAL A 141 -15.78 -0.82 -1.19
CA VAL A 141 -14.83 -1.75 -0.57
C VAL A 141 -15.43 -2.58 0.55
N GLY A 142 -16.59 -2.19 1.08
CA GLY A 142 -17.24 -2.97 2.12
C GLY A 142 -18.47 -2.31 2.72
N THR A 143 -19.10 -3.06 3.62
CA THR A 143 -20.16 -2.57 4.50
C THR A 143 -19.94 -3.09 5.90
N THR A 144 -20.37 -2.32 6.89
CA THR A 144 -20.45 -2.73 8.30
C THR A 144 -21.71 -2.13 8.92
N THR A 145 -21.99 -2.44 10.17
CA THR A 145 -22.97 -1.70 10.98
C THR A 145 -22.26 -0.98 12.11
N THR A 146 -22.85 0.11 12.60
CA THR A 146 -22.49 0.66 13.90
C THR A 146 -22.96 -0.28 15.02
N ASP A 147 -22.28 -0.25 16.14
CA ASP A 147 -22.72 -0.93 17.35
C ASP A 147 -23.81 -0.14 18.08
N ARG A 148 -24.22 -0.63 19.26
CA ARG A 148 -25.24 -0.01 20.11
C ARG A 148 -24.87 1.39 20.62
N ASP A 149 -23.59 1.76 20.56
CA ASP A 149 -23.06 3.06 20.98
C ASP A 149 -22.76 3.97 19.78
N GLY A 150 -23.14 3.56 18.56
CA GLY A 150 -22.90 4.34 17.35
C GLY A 150 -21.46 4.32 16.87
N ALA A 151 -20.67 3.32 17.28
CA ALA A 151 -19.28 3.17 16.84
C ALA A 151 -19.14 2.08 15.77
N PHE A 152 -18.17 2.25 14.86
CA PHE A 152 -17.80 1.21 13.91
C PHE A 152 -16.29 1.19 13.67
N ALA A 153 -15.77 0.04 13.22
CA ALA A 153 -14.44 -0.07 12.67
C ALA A 153 -14.45 -1.05 11.49
N HIS A 154 -13.77 -0.69 10.41
CA HIS A 154 -13.64 -1.53 9.22
C HIS A 154 -12.22 -1.45 8.66
N ARG A 155 -11.68 -2.59 8.23
CA ARG A 155 -10.34 -2.67 7.63
C ARG A 155 -10.48 -2.89 6.12
N VAL A 156 -9.80 -2.07 5.34
CA VAL A 156 -9.63 -2.19 3.90
C VAL A 156 -8.17 -2.57 3.62
N THR A 157 -7.93 -3.57 2.80
CA THR A 157 -6.58 -4.07 2.46
C THR A 157 -6.34 -4.03 0.97
N GLY A 158 -5.07 -4.07 0.55
CA GLY A 158 -4.71 -4.07 -0.87
C GLY A 158 -4.92 -2.72 -1.54
N VAL A 159 -4.92 -1.64 -0.76
CA VAL A 159 -5.07 -0.28 -1.29
C VAL A 159 -3.73 0.11 -1.97
N PRO A 160 -3.75 0.66 -3.19
CA PRO A 160 -2.54 1.14 -3.86
C PRO A 160 -1.80 2.23 -3.07
N PHE A 161 -0.58 2.56 -3.45
CA PHE A 161 0.09 3.76 -2.93
C PHE A 161 -0.43 5.01 -3.64
N GLY A 162 -0.43 6.13 -2.91
CA GLY A 162 -0.91 7.41 -3.41
C GLY A 162 -2.01 8.00 -2.53
N GLU A 163 -2.59 9.10 -3.02
CA GLU A 163 -3.75 9.75 -2.41
C GLU A 163 -5.02 8.99 -2.75
N HIS A 164 -5.86 8.78 -1.73
CA HIS A 164 -7.16 8.13 -1.85
C HIS A 164 -8.26 8.97 -1.20
N THR A 165 -9.44 8.94 -1.79
CA THR A 165 -10.67 9.43 -1.16
C THR A 165 -11.44 8.27 -0.58
N VAL A 166 -11.58 8.25 0.74
CA VAL A 166 -12.42 7.31 1.47
C VAL A 166 -13.77 7.95 1.71
N THR A 167 -14.82 7.37 1.11
CA THR A 167 -16.20 7.81 1.32
C THR A 167 -16.87 6.87 2.33
N THR A 168 -17.35 7.45 3.43
CA THR A 168 -18.19 6.76 4.42
C THR A 168 -19.62 7.25 4.26
N THR A 169 -20.54 6.33 4.02
CA THR A 169 -21.98 6.61 3.86
C THR A 169 -22.77 5.88 4.93
N GLU A 170 -23.59 6.60 5.69
CA GLU A 170 -24.48 6.04 6.71
C GLU A 170 -25.90 5.94 6.17
N HIS A 171 -26.55 4.81 6.46
CA HIS A 171 -27.94 4.56 6.14
C HIS A 171 -28.68 4.04 7.37
N PHE A 172 -29.79 4.69 7.70
CA PHE A 172 -30.80 4.20 8.64
C PHE A 172 -32.16 4.78 8.25
N ASP A 173 -33.23 4.20 8.80
CA ASP A 173 -34.62 4.53 8.46
C ASP A 173 -34.88 4.61 6.95
N GLY A 174 -34.30 3.66 6.20
CA GLY A 174 -34.53 3.49 4.76
C GLY A 174 -33.87 4.52 3.85
N ALA A 175 -33.17 5.53 4.38
CA ALA A 175 -32.51 6.57 3.59
C ALA A 175 -31.00 6.64 3.82
N GLU A 176 -30.30 7.33 2.92
CA GLU A 176 -28.93 7.83 3.18
C GLU A 176 -29.03 9.06 4.07
N GLN A 177 -28.26 9.08 5.16
CA GLN A 177 -28.36 10.11 6.20
C GLN A 177 -27.14 11.01 6.23
N LEU A 178 -25.99 10.42 5.93
CA LEU A 178 -24.70 11.09 6.00
C LEU A 178 -23.76 10.52 4.95
N ARG A 179 -23.00 11.41 4.31
CA ARG A 179 -21.87 11.06 3.45
C ARG A 179 -20.68 11.94 3.77
N VAL A 180 -19.57 11.31 4.15
CA VAL A 180 -18.33 11.99 4.51
C VAL A 180 -17.19 11.46 3.66
N ASN A 181 -16.43 12.39 3.06
CA ASN A 181 -15.19 12.09 2.35
C ASN A 181 -14.01 12.40 3.26
N SER A 182 -13.09 11.46 3.39
CA SER A 182 -11.81 11.60 4.09
C SER A 182 -10.66 11.30 3.14
N SER A 183 -9.57 12.06 3.21
CA SER A 183 -8.36 11.77 2.43
C SER A 183 -7.43 10.82 3.18
N ALA A 184 -6.78 9.93 2.44
CA ALA A 184 -5.74 9.06 2.97
C ALA A 184 -4.65 8.84 1.92
N LYS A 185 -3.41 9.19 2.27
CA LYS A 185 -2.23 8.95 1.44
C LYS A 185 -1.47 7.72 1.93
N LEU A 186 -1.42 6.64 1.14
CA LEU A 186 -0.52 5.52 1.43
C LEU A 186 0.84 5.79 0.82
N GLU A 187 1.87 5.79 1.67
CA GLU A 187 3.23 6.15 1.29
C GLU A 187 4.13 4.91 1.17
N PRO A 188 4.91 4.79 0.09
CA PRO A 188 5.70 3.59 -0.20
C PRO A 188 7.12 3.61 0.39
N PHE A 189 7.37 4.38 1.45
CA PHE A 189 8.75 4.61 1.91
C PHE A 189 9.39 3.34 2.49
N PRO A 190 10.47 2.82 1.86
CA PRO A 190 11.32 1.82 2.49
C PRO A 190 12.27 2.49 3.49
N LEU A 191 12.82 1.69 4.39
CA LEU A 191 13.90 2.03 5.31
C LEU A 191 15.06 1.07 5.05
N VAL A 192 16.28 1.59 5.05
CA VAL A 192 17.49 0.76 5.14
C VAL A 192 17.85 0.67 6.62
N ASP A 193 17.92 -0.54 7.16
CA ASP A 193 18.26 -0.78 8.55
C ASP A 193 19.77 -1.00 8.73
N ALA A 194 20.41 -1.69 7.79
CA ALA A 194 21.86 -1.91 7.81
C ALA A 194 22.47 -1.97 6.42
N VAL A 195 23.75 -1.61 6.37
CA VAL A 195 24.65 -1.77 5.22
C VAL A 195 25.94 -2.38 5.75
N SER A 196 26.38 -3.48 5.16
CA SER A 196 27.68 -4.08 5.45
C SER A 196 28.43 -4.37 4.15
N VAL A 197 29.74 -4.14 4.18
CA VAL A 197 30.61 -4.37 3.02
C VAL A 197 31.45 -5.60 3.33
N ASP A 198 31.47 -6.57 2.41
CA ASP A 198 32.40 -7.70 2.44
C ASP A 198 33.50 -7.47 1.38
N PRO A 199 34.70 -7.01 1.81
CA PRO A 199 35.79 -6.75 0.88
C PRO A 199 36.39 -8.01 0.27
N ILE A 200 36.22 -9.17 0.93
CA ILE A 200 36.75 -10.45 0.44
C ILE A 200 35.77 -11.04 -0.58
N GLY A 201 34.49 -11.15 -0.20
CA GLY A 201 33.42 -11.66 -1.04
C GLY A 201 33.05 -10.75 -2.21
N ARG A 202 33.53 -9.50 -2.20
CA ARG A 202 33.24 -8.48 -3.23
C ARG A 202 31.74 -8.15 -3.28
N THR A 203 31.09 -8.03 -2.13
CA THR A 203 29.66 -7.75 -2.03
C THR A 203 29.38 -6.60 -1.06
N VAL A 204 28.29 -5.89 -1.32
CA VAL A 204 27.70 -4.94 -0.37
C VAL A 204 26.33 -5.49 0.02
N HIS A 205 26.20 -5.94 1.25
CA HIS A 205 24.94 -6.41 1.80
C HIS A 205 24.13 -5.22 2.31
N VAL A 206 22.87 -5.16 1.92
CA VAL A 206 21.90 -4.16 2.38
C VAL A 206 20.65 -4.87 2.88
N GLU A 207 20.13 -4.42 4.01
CA GLU A 207 18.88 -4.94 4.55
C GLU A 207 18.02 -3.82 5.12
N GLY A 208 16.72 -4.07 5.18
CA GLY A 208 15.79 -3.07 5.65
C GLY A 208 14.35 -3.54 5.72
N ARG A 209 13.49 -2.54 5.85
CA ARG A 209 12.03 -2.70 5.95
C ARG A 209 11.34 -1.87 4.90
N GLY A 210 10.11 -2.22 4.57
CA GLY A 210 9.33 -1.47 3.60
C GLY A 210 7.96 -2.09 3.37
N PRO A 211 7.18 -1.55 2.43
CA PRO A 211 5.88 -2.11 2.14
C PRO A 211 5.94 -3.51 1.53
N ALA A 212 5.15 -4.43 2.08
CA ALA A 212 5.10 -5.80 1.63
C ALA A 212 4.40 -5.93 0.25
N GLY A 213 4.73 -6.99 -0.48
CA GLY A 213 4.24 -7.24 -1.83
C GLY A 213 4.74 -6.22 -2.85
N THR A 214 5.94 -5.67 -2.66
CA THR A 214 6.58 -4.75 -3.60
C THR A 214 7.83 -5.36 -4.20
N GLU A 215 8.16 -4.91 -5.41
CA GLU A 215 9.43 -5.23 -6.06
C GLU A 215 10.43 -4.11 -5.77
N MET A 216 11.70 -4.45 -5.63
CA MET A 216 12.75 -3.48 -5.37
C MET A 216 13.91 -3.66 -6.34
N ARG A 217 14.49 -2.54 -6.75
CA ARG A 217 15.76 -2.49 -7.47
C ARG A 217 16.68 -1.46 -6.83
N PHE A 218 17.97 -1.60 -7.08
CA PHE A 218 18.99 -0.73 -6.51
C PHE A 218 19.69 0.03 -7.63
N VAL A 219 19.84 1.34 -7.45
CA VAL A 219 20.53 2.21 -8.42
C VAL A 219 21.46 3.16 -7.67
N ASP A 220 22.42 3.76 -8.38
CA ASP A 220 23.21 4.86 -7.84
C ASP A 220 22.46 6.19 -7.95
N GLU A 221 23.08 7.29 -7.49
CA GLU A 221 22.47 8.63 -7.53
C GLU A 221 22.25 9.17 -8.96
N SER A 222 22.83 8.53 -9.98
CA SER A 222 22.63 8.82 -11.39
C SER A 222 21.58 7.92 -12.06
N ASP A 223 20.86 7.11 -11.27
CA ASP A 223 19.94 6.05 -11.71
C ASP A 223 20.62 4.88 -12.47
N ALA A 224 21.94 4.75 -12.41
CA ALA A 224 22.62 3.60 -12.99
C ALA A 224 22.38 2.35 -12.12
N PRO A 225 22.05 1.18 -12.71
CA PRO A 225 21.68 0.01 -11.94
C PRO A 225 22.87 -0.57 -11.17
N TRP A 226 22.61 -0.94 -9.92
CA TRP A 226 23.44 -1.89 -9.20
C TRP A 226 23.03 -3.30 -9.59
N ALA A 227 24.01 -4.10 -10.03
CA ALA A 227 23.79 -5.52 -10.24
C ALA A 227 23.66 -6.24 -8.88
N LEU A 228 22.71 -7.16 -8.76
CA LEU A 228 22.69 -8.09 -7.63
C LEU A 228 23.78 -9.15 -7.81
N ALA A 229 24.33 -9.63 -6.71
CA ALA A 229 25.31 -10.73 -6.71
C ALA A 229 24.70 -12.03 -7.27
N SER A 230 23.38 -12.19 -7.22
CA SER A 230 22.63 -13.28 -7.86
C SER A 230 22.61 -13.21 -9.39
N GLY A 231 22.88 -12.03 -9.97
CA GLY A 231 22.70 -11.75 -11.39
C GLY A 231 21.26 -11.37 -11.79
N GLU A 232 20.35 -11.28 -10.82
CA GLU A 232 19.00 -10.74 -11.03
C GLU A 232 19.00 -9.20 -10.95
N ASP A 233 17.96 -8.58 -11.49
CA ASP A 233 17.80 -7.11 -11.48
C ASP A 233 16.91 -6.63 -10.32
N TRP A 234 16.19 -7.54 -9.66
CA TRP A 234 15.10 -7.24 -8.73
C TRP A 234 15.11 -8.16 -7.52
N ILE A 235 14.56 -7.67 -6.42
CA ILE A 235 14.14 -8.50 -5.28
C ILE A 235 12.67 -8.27 -4.98
N THR A 236 12.00 -9.28 -4.41
CA THR A 236 10.64 -9.15 -3.89
C THR A 236 10.68 -8.93 -2.37
N ASN A 237 10.11 -7.82 -1.89
CA ASN A 237 9.81 -7.62 -0.48
C ASN A 237 8.45 -8.26 -0.16
N ALA A 238 8.46 -9.53 0.24
CA ALA A 238 7.24 -10.31 0.42
C ALA A 238 6.46 -10.00 1.72
N ASP A 239 7.17 -9.70 2.81
CA ASP A 239 6.60 -9.67 4.16
C ASP A 239 6.83 -8.37 4.94
N GLY A 240 7.48 -7.40 4.31
CA GLY A 240 7.78 -6.09 4.87
C GLY A 240 9.23 -5.95 5.34
N THR A 241 10.01 -7.02 5.23
CA THR A 241 11.48 -7.02 5.39
C THR A 241 12.13 -7.41 4.07
N TRP A 242 13.28 -6.81 3.77
CA TRP A 242 14.01 -7.07 2.54
C TRP A 242 15.51 -7.10 2.78
N SER A 243 16.22 -7.83 1.92
CA SER A 243 17.67 -7.94 1.94
C SER A 243 18.18 -8.15 0.52
N ALA A 244 19.35 -7.60 0.19
CA ALA A 244 20.02 -7.78 -1.08
C ALA A 244 21.54 -7.79 -0.91
N ASP A 245 22.19 -8.65 -1.68
CA ASP A 245 23.63 -8.59 -1.91
C ASP A 245 23.90 -7.89 -3.23
N LEU A 246 24.49 -6.71 -3.17
CA LEU A 246 24.88 -5.94 -4.34
C LEU A 246 26.29 -6.34 -4.76
N ALA A 247 26.49 -6.58 -6.05
CA ALA A 247 27.79 -6.88 -6.61
C ALA A 247 28.72 -5.68 -6.47
N TRP A 248 30.01 -5.93 -6.21
CA TRP A 248 30.97 -4.84 -6.18
C TRP A 248 31.02 -4.11 -7.55
N PRO A 249 31.09 -2.77 -7.54
CA PRO A 249 31.16 -1.98 -8.76
C PRO A 249 32.51 -2.11 -9.47
N ALA A 250 32.62 -1.45 -10.62
CA ALA A 250 33.89 -1.31 -11.34
C ALA A 250 35.01 -0.76 -10.43
N ALA A 251 36.24 -1.18 -10.71
CA ALA A 251 37.41 -0.82 -9.90
C ALA A 251 37.62 0.70 -9.83
N GLY A 252 37.86 1.23 -8.62
CA GLY A 252 38.16 2.64 -8.37
C GLY A 252 37.03 3.45 -7.73
N THR A 253 35.84 2.88 -7.55
CA THR A 253 34.70 3.53 -6.87
C THR A 253 34.78 3.36 -5.36
N ARG A 254 34.75 4.46 -4.59
CA ARG A 254 34.96 4.45 -3.11
C ARG A 254 33.70 4.76 -2.31
N PHE A 255 32.96 5.80 -2.69
CA PHE A 255 31.71 6.18 -2.05
C PHE A 255 30.57 5.98 -3.03
N MET A 256 29.51 5.31 -2.59
CA MET A 256 28.36 5.13 -3.43
C MET A 256 27.09 5.41 -2.67
N GLY A 257 26.28 6.28 -3.25
CA GLY A 257 24.86 6.30 -2.96
C GLY A 257 24.24 5.01 -3.49
N ILE A 258 23.46 4.37 -2.64
CA ILE A 258 22.61 3.24 -2.96
C ILE A 258 21.19 3.75 -2.78
N VAL A 259 20.47 3.88 -3.89
CA VAL A 259 19.06 4.23 -3.89
C VAL A 259 18.28 2.94 -4.02
N ALA A 260 17.64 2.52 -2.93
CA ALA A 260 16.71 1.40 -2.93
C ALA A 260 15.36 1.93 -3.43
N GLN A 261 15.00 1.56 -4.67
CA GLN A 261 13.77 1.99 -5.33
C GLN A 261 12.68 0.92 -5.17
N VAL A 262 11.48 1.34 -4.81
CA VAL A 262 10.30 0.49 -4.59
C VAL A 262 9.34 0.62 -5.75
N PHE A 263 8.90 -0.52 -6.27
CA PHE A 263 7.99 -0.64 -7.40
C PHE A 263 6.72 -1.39 -6.98
N ASP A 264 5.57 -0.88 -7.44
CA ASP A 264 4.27 -1.54 -7.34
C ASP A 264 3.68 -1.64 -8.74
N ALA A 265 3.32 -2.85 -9.17
CA ALA A 265 2.83 -3.13 -10.53
C ALA A 265 3.72 -2.54 -11.65
N GLY A 266 5.05 -2.59 -11.48
CA GLY A 266 6.02 -2.08 -12.46
C GLY A 266 6.20 -0.56 -12.47
N ARG A 267 5.52 0.19 -11.60
CA ARG A 267 5.69 1.64 -11.45
C ARG A 267 6.57 1.96 -10.25
N LEU A 268 7.54 2.86 -10.43
CA LEU A 268 8.28 3.45 -9.32
C LEU A 268 7.29 4.21 -8.41
N VAL A 269 7.21 3.79 -7.15
CA VAL A 269 6.31 4.40 -6.15
C VAL A 269 7.08 5.14 -5.06
N GLY A 270 8.25 4.64 -4.66
CA GLY A 270 9.04 5.22 -3.57
C GLY A 270 10.51 4.88 -3.70
N SER A 271 11.33 5.51 -2.87
CA SER A 271 12.74 5.14 -2.72
C SER A 271 13.27 5.58 -1.36
N THR A 272 14.42 5.03 -0.98
CA THR A 272 15.27 5.56 0.09
C THR A 272 16.72 5.50 -0.34
N THR A 273 17.54 6.40 0.20
CA THR A 273 18.97 6.49 -0.12
C THR A 273 19.78 6.13 1.10
N THR A 274 20.77 5.27 0.89
CA THR A 274 21.85 4.96 1.84
C THR A 274 23.18 5.05 1.10
N GLY A 275 24.28 4.65 1.73
CA GLY A 275 25.54 4.48 1.01
C GLY A 275 26.46 3.48 1.67
N ALA A 276 27.46 3.07 0.90
CA ALA A 276 28.53 2.19 1.34
C ALA A 276 29.88 2.84 1.05
N THR A 277 30.84 2.61 1.96
CA THR A 277 32.25 2.95 1.72
C THR A 277 32.99 1.68 1.32
N ILE A 278 33.47 1.64 0.09
CA ILE A 278 34.22 0.52 -0.46
C ILE A 278 35.72 0.74 -0.19
N PRO A 279 36.41 -0.22 0.45
CA PRO A 279 37.85 -0.13 0.67
C PRO A 279 38.66 -0.09 -0.62
N PHE A 280 39.82 0.56 -0.58
CA PHE A 280 40.79 0.51 -1.68
C PHE A 280 41.23 -0.95 -1.94
N PRO A 281 41.30 -1.36 -3.22
CA PRO A 281 41.71 -2.72 -3.54
C PRO A 281 43.14 -2.97 -3.09
N VAL A 282 43.35 -4.15 -2.50
CA VAL A 282 44.67 -4.67 -2.21
C VAL A 282 45.31 -5.09 -3.53
N THR A 283 46.33 -4.36 -3.96
CA THR A 283 47.10 -4.69 -5.16
C THR A 283 48.56 -4.88 -4.78
N ALA A 284 49.30 -5.65 -5.58
CA ALA A 284 50.73 -5.79 -5.42
C ALA A 284 51.40 -5.99 -6.78
N ALA A 285 52.61 -5.45 -6.90
CA ALA A 285 53.48 -5.61 -8.05
C ALA A 285 54.95 -5.66 -7.60
N VAL A 286 55.76 -6.39 -8.35
CA VAL A 286 57.21 -6.42 -8.17
C VAL A 286 57.82 -5.16 -8.80
N ALA A 287 58.30 -4.24 -7.98
CA ALA A 287 58.97 -3.03 -8.45
C ALA A 287 60.42 -3.29 -8.86
N SER A 288 61.12 -4.16 -8.13
CA SER A 288 62.44 -4.68 -8.51
C SER A 288 62.78 -5.95 -7.75
N TYR A 289 63.65 -6.78 -8.32
CA TYR A 289 64.08 -8.03 -7.72
C TYR A 289 65.57 -8.32 -7.96
N THR A 290 66.22 -8.84 -6.93
CA THR A 290 67.53 -9.50 -6.92
C THR A 290 67.47 -10.65 -5.91
N PRO A 291 68.40 -11.63 -5.95
CA PRO A 291 68.40 -12.75 -4.99
C PRO A 291 68.43 -12.34 -3.51
N LYS A 292 68.87 -11.11 -3.18
CA LYS A 292 68.94 -10.60 -1.79
C LYS A 292 67.88 -9.54 -1.47
N ARG A 293 67.10 -9.09 -2.46
CA ARG A 293 66.20 -7.94 -2.30
C ARG A 293 65.02 -8.02 -3.25
N LEU A 294 63.82 -8.07 -2.71
CA LEU A 294 62.56 -7.90 -3.43
C LEU A 294 61.90 -6.60 -2.98
N VAL A 295 61.59 -5.72 -3.91
CA VAL A 295 60.82 -4.50 -3.63
C VAL A 295 59.43 -4.68 -4.21
N LEU A 296 58.44 -4.64 -3.33
CA LEU A 296 57.03 -4.68 -3.69
C LEU A 296 56.42 -3.29 -3.59
N THR A 297 55.50 -3.00 -4.49
CA THR A 297 54.65 -1.80 -4.46
C THR A 297 53.21 -2.20 -4.68
N GLY A 298 52.27 -1.41 -4.17
CA GLY A 298 50.86 -1.67 -4.38
C GLY A 298 49.97 -0.61 -3.76
N THR A 299 48.68 -0.91 -3.72
CA THR A 299 47.64 -0.11 -3.08
C THR A 299 46.93 -0.93 -2.01
N ALA A 300 46.40 -0.26 -0.99
CA ALA A 300 45.48 -0.80 0.02
C ALA A 300 44.83 0.37 0.77
N GLU A 301 43.89 0.10 1.67
CA GLU A 301 43.24 1.17 2.45
C GLU A 301 44.28 1.93 3.31
N PRO A 302 44.31 3.27 3.27
CA PRO A 302 45.14 4.07 4.17
C PRO A 302 44.96 3.67 5.64
N GLY A 303 46.08 3.49 6.35
CA GLY A 303 46.08 3.06 7.75
C GLY A 303 45.94 1.55 7.96
N ALA A 304 45.56 0.77 6.94
CA ALA A 304 45.52 -0.68 7.06
C ALA A 304 46.90 -1.27 7.37
N ARG A 305 46.91 -2.40 8.08
CA ARG A 305 48.10 -3.21 8.35
C ARG A 305 48.32 -4.21 7.23
N LEU A 306 49.49 -4.17 6.61
CA LEU A 306 49.90 -5.22 5.67
C LEU A 306 50.47 -6.42 6.42
N SER A 307 50.32 -7.60 5.85
CA SER A 307 51.03 -8.82 6.24
C SER A 307 51.46 -9.57 4.98
N PHE A 308 52.53 -10.34 5.08
CA PHE A 308 53.10 -11.05 3.93
C PHE A 308 53.31 -12.52 4.29
N THR A 309 52.90 -13.40 3.38
CA THR A 309 53.19 -14.84 3.45
C THR A 309 53.89 -15.30 2.17
N ASP A 310 54.78 -16.28 2.30
CA ASP A 310 55.42 -16.92 1.15
C ASP A 310 54.52 -17.96 0.48
N ALA A 311 55.06 -18.70 -0.51
CA ALA A 311 54.33 -19.71 -1.25
C ALA A 311 53.77 -20.86 -0.38
N ASP A 312 54.40 -21.13 0.77
CA ASP A 312 53.99 -22.17 1.71
C ASP A 312 53.00 -21.63 2.76
N GLY A 313 52.66 -20.33 2.69
CA GLY A 313 51.83 -19.64 3.67
C GLY A 313 52.59 -19.19 4.91
N THR A 314 53.92 -19.29 4.93
CA THR A 314 54.75 -18.92 6.09
C THR A 314 54.87 -17.40 6.18
N PRO A 315 54.67 -16.78 7.37
CA PRO A 315 54.84 -15.34 7.53
C PRO A 315 56.25 -14.86 7.19
N VAL A 316 56.36 -13.80 6.38
CA VAL A 316 57.64 -13.20 6.04
C VAL A 316 58.16 -12.38 7.22
N THR A 317 59.42 -12.61 7.59
CA THR A 317 60.08 -11.94 8.72
C THR A 317 61.26 -11.08 8.29
N ASP A 318 61.54 -10.02 9.04
CA ASP A 318 62.75 -9.20 8.92
C ASP A 318 64.02 -9.93 9.42
N ALA A 319 65.17 -9.26 9.41
CA ALA A 319 66.46 -9.81 9.83
C ALA A 319 66.43 -10.39 11.25
N ASP A 320 65.68 -9.75 12.15
CA ASP A 320 65.60 -10.06 13.58
C ASP A 320 64.55 -11.14 13.88
N GLY A 321 63.79 -11.58 12.87
CA GLY A 321 62.76 -12.60 13.00
C GLY A 321 61.37 -12.03 13.35
N ASN A 322 61.19 -10.71 13.36
CA ASN A 322 59.89 -10.09 13.54
C ASN A 322 59.10 -10.15 12.23
N ARG A 323 57.77 -10.24 12.31
CA ARG A 323 56.92 -10.19 11.12
C ARG A 323 56.99 -8.82 10.45
N VAL A 324 57.04 -8.83 9.12
CA VAL A 324 57.00 -7.59 8.34
C VAL A 324 55.53 -7.14 8.22
N GLU A 325 55.13 -6.16 9.03
CA GLU A 325 53.74 -5.68 9.08
C GLU A 325 53.62 -4.14 9.04
N PRO A 326 54.07 -3.49 7.95
CA PRO A 326 53.99 -2.04 7.83
C PRO A 326 52.54 -1.57 7.68
N ALA A 327 52.27 -0.37 8.18
CA ALA A 327 51.01 0.32 7.91
C ALA A 327 51.02 0.93 6.49
N VAL A 328 49.85 0.97 5.85
CA VAL A 328 49.66 1.61 4.56
C VAL A 328 49.65 3.14 4.76
N PRO A 329 50.48 3.89 4.01
CA PRO A 329 50.52 5.36 4.11
C PRO A 329 49.18 6.02 3.77
N GLY A 330 48.99 7.27 4.21
CA GLY A 330 47.82 8.10 3.89
C GLY A 330 47.53 8.26 2.39
N SER A 331 48.55 8.08 1.54
CA SER A 331 48.45 8.12 0.08
C SER A 331 47.88 6.84 -0.56
N SER A 332 47.45 5.84 0.23
CA SER A 332 47.00 4.48 -0.16
C SER A 332 48.02 3.61 -0.90
N SER A 333 49.04 4.23 -1.49
CA SER A 333 50.16 3.58 -2.16
C SER A 333 51.24 3.21 -1.16
N TRP A 334 51.70 1.96 -1.20
CA TRP A 334 52.71 1.43 -0.31
C TRP A 334 53.92 0.89 -1.08
N ARG A 335 55.06 0.82 -0.40
CA ARG A 335 56.31 0.23 -0.90
C ARG A 335 57.01 -0.50 0.25
N VAL A 336 57.34 -1.78 0.04
CA VAL A 336 57.99 -2.62 1.05
C VAL A 336 59.18 -3.34 0.42
N THR A 337 60.27 -3.48 1.20
CA THR A 337 61.44 -4.28 0.80
C THR A 337 61.48 -5.54 1.65
N LEU A 338 61.56 -6.70 1.00
CA LEU A 338 61.65 -8.03 1.61
C LEU A 338 62.97 -8.72 1.21
N ASP A 339 63.41 -9.73 1.98
CA ASP A 339 64.57 -10.59 1.63
C ASP A 339 64.08 -11.94 1.08
N PRO A 340 64.19 -12.18 -0.24
CA PRO A 340 63.77 -13.42 -0.90
C PRO A 340 64.37 -14.70 -0.34
N ARG A 341 65.54 -14.62 0.29
CA ARG A 341 66.24 -15.80 0.83
C ARG A 341 65.57 -16.39 2.06
N ARG A 342 64.65 -15.63 2.67
CA ARG A 342 63.86 -16.03 3.84
C ARG A 342 62.46 -16.51 3.48
N MET A 343 62.18 -16.73 2.19
CA MET A 343 60.84 -17.05 1.67
C MET A 343 60.91 -18.26 0.75
N ALA A 344 59.88 -19.10 0.78
CA ALA A 344 59.73 -20.24 -0.11
C ALA A 344 59.02 -19.89 -1.44
N GLY A 345 59.34 -20.66 -2.49
CA GLY A 345 58.50 -20.82 -3.68
C GLY A 345 58.37 -19.65 -4.67
N GLY A 346 59.14 -18.57 -4.53
CA GLY A 346 59.21 -17.51 -5.56
C GLY A 346 57.92 -16.68 -5.72
N SER A 347 57.01 -16.76 -4.74
CA SER A 347 55.80 -15.95 -4.67
C SER A 347 55.58 -15.40 -3.27
N VAL A 348 54.95 -14.24 -3.19
CA VAL A 348 54.52 -13.61 -1.94
C VAL A 348 53.06 -13.20 -2.07
N THR A 349 52.28 -13.53 -1.05
CA THR A 349 50.93 -13.02 -0.86
C THR A 349 50.99 -11.86 0.12
N VAL A 350 50.48 -10.70 -0.27
CA VAL A 350 50.20 -9.59 0.65
C VAL A 350 48.73 -9.63 1.04
N SER A 351 48.44 -9.48 2.33
CA SER A 351 47.08 -9.29 2.84
C SER A 351 46.99 -7.97 3.60
N ALA A 352 45.86 -7.29 3.51
CA ALA A 352 45.61 -6.06 4.27
C ALA A 352 44.46 -6.26 5.27
N THR A 353 44.63 -5.70 6.47
CA THR A 353 43.62 -5.70 7.54
C THR A 353 43.39 -4.26 8.00
N GLY A 354 42.15 -3.80 7.94
CA GLY A 354 41.71 -2.53 8.47
C GLY A 354 41.12 -2.67 9.88
N ASP A 355 40.52 -1.60 10.38
CA ASP A 355 39.92 -1.57 11.72
C ASP A 355 38.73 -2.54 11.84
N ASP A 356 37.96 -2.70 10.76
CA ASP A 356 36.75 -3.55 10.71
C ASP A 356 37.06 -4.99 10.24
N GLY A 357 38.34 -5.34 10.06
CA GLY A 357 38.78 -6.68 9.69
C GLY A 357 39.50 -6.76 8.33
N PRO A 358 39.52 -7.95 7.70
CA PRO A 358 40.32 -8.19 6.51
C PRO A 358 39.76 -7.47 5.27
N LEU A 359 40.66 -6.89 4.47
CA LEU A 359 40.33 -6.07 3.30
C LEU A 359 40.65 -6.77 1.96
N GLY A 360 41.26 -7.94 2.02
CA GLY A 360 41.64 -8.74 0.85
C GLY A 360 43.13 -9.01 0.76
N SER A 361 43.54 -9.64 -0.36
CA SER A 361 44.92 -10.03 -0.61
C SER A 361 45.29 -9.99 -2.09
N ALA A 362 46.59 -9.93 -2.38
CA ALA A 362 47.15 -10.04 -3.72
C ALA A 362 48.40 -10.91 -3.71
N THR A 363 48.52 -11.82 -4.67
CA THR A 363 49.71 -12.68 -4.82
C THR A 363 50.55 -12.21 -6.00
N VAL A 364 51.85 -12.08 -5.78
CA VAL A 364 52.84 -11.76 -6.83
C VAL A 364 53.89 -12.84 -6.92
N THR A 365 54.32 -13.14 -8.14
CA THR A 365 55.47 -14.02 -8.42
C THR A 365 56.68 -13.17 -8.77
N TYR A 366 57.87 -13.57 -8.31
CA TYR A 366 59.15 -12.94 -8.63
C TYR A 366 60.15 -14.01 -9.12
N ARG A 367 61.02 -13.64 -10.07
CA ARG A 367 61.99 -14.56 -10.68
C ARG A 367 63.33 -13.90 -10.90
#